data_AF-A0A7J3I882-F1
#
_entry.id   AF-A0A7J3I882-F1
#
_cell.length_a   1.000
_cell.length_b   1.000
_cell.length_c   1.000
_cell.angle_alpha   90.00
_cell.angle_beta   90.00
_cell.angle_gamma   90.00
#
_symmetry.space_group_name_H-M   'P 1'
#
loop_
_entity.id
_entity.type
_entity.pdbx_description
1 polymer ?
#
loop_
_entity_poly.entity_id
_entity_poly.type
_entity_poly.pdbx_seq_one_letter_code
_entity_poly.pdbx_strand_id
1 'polypeptide(L)'
;MKVGWAEVVKRLNEEAQNIYMECSSCTSSEQCIALLPITTPISITNLNSCCSCLLNHILDTIPNISRMYLQSKTSNEYTIIYVLGDVIVETSEDSTLVIPVDKVHEFLEILKELDSETASSVVKWLENEGLRI
;
A
#
# COMPACT_ATOMS: atom_id res chain seq x y z
N MET A 1 -0.77 17.87 -7.45
CA MET A 1 -0.07 16.73 -8.09
C MET A 1 -0.12 15.60 -7.09
N LYS A 2 -0.58 14.39 -7.48
CA LYS A 2 -0.60 13.24 -6.57
C LYS A 2 0.83 12.76 -6.33
N VAL A 3 1.14 12.31 -5.12
CA VAL A 3 2.44 11.73 -4.74
C VAL A 3 2.63 10.43 -5.50
N GLY A 4 3.81 10.23 -6.11
CA GLY A 4 4.13 9.02 -6.86
C GLY A 4 4.90 7.98 -6.03
N TRP A 5 4.90 6.73 -6.46
CA TRP A 5 5.60 5.63 -5.80
C TRP A 5 7.09 5.91 -5.60
N ALA A 6 7.78 6.44 -6.63
CA ALA A 6 9.19 6.77 -6.54
C ALA A 6 9.50 7.81 -5.44
N GLU A 7 8.57 8.72 -5.14
CA GLU A 7 8.72 9.67 -4.03
C GLU A 7 8.60 8.96 -2.68
N VAL A 8 7.64 8.05 -2.53
CA VAL A 8 7.48 7.23 -1.31
C VAL A 8 8.71 6.38 -1.06
N VAL A 9 9.22 5.69 -2.09
CA VAL A 9 10.43 4.86 -1.98
C VAL A 9 11.65 5.71 -1.64
N LYS A 10 11.78 6.91 -2.21
CA LYS A 10 12.87 7.82 -1.88
C LYS A 10 12.84 8.21 -0.40
N ARG A 11 11.68 8.67 0.11
CA ARG A 11 11.53 9.04 1.53
C ARG A 11 11.82 7.85 2.44
N LEU A 12 11.31 6.68 2.09
CA LEU A 12 11.57 5.47 2.86
C LEU A 12 13.07 5.13 2.91
N ASN A 13 13.80 5.23 1.79
CA ASN A 13 15.25 5.02 1.79
C ASN A 13 16.01 6.04 2.66
N GLU A 14 15.54 7.30 2.71
CA GLU A 14 16.15 8.36 3.53
C GLU A 14 15.85 8.20 5.03
N GLU A 15 14.68 7.67 5.38
CA GLU A 15 14.19 7.64 6.76
C GLU A 15 14.25 6.26 7.43
N ALA A 16 14.35 5.15 6.67
CA ALA A 16 14.22 3.78 7.19
C ALA A 16 15.18 3.48 8.36
N GLN A 17 16.41 3.98 8.31
CA GLN A 17 17.40 3.81 9.40
C GLN A 17 16.95 4.45 10.72
N ASN A 18 16.10 5.47 10.67
CA ASN A 18 15.57 6.14 11.85
C ASN A 18 14.29 5.48 12.38
N ILE A 19 13.49 4.85 11.52
CA ILE A 19 12.17 4.33 11.88
C ILE A 19 12.11 2.81 12.06
N TYR A 20 13.06 2.02 11.55
CA TYR A 20 12.96 0.55 11.61
C TYR A 20 12.90 -0.02 13.02
N MET A 21 13.43 0.69 14.02
CA MET A 21 13.36 0.29 15.42
C MET A 21 11.95 0.39 16.02
N GLU A 22 11.05 1.15 15.39
CA GLU A 22 9.64 1.23 15.75
C GLU A 22 8.84 0.06 15.16
N CYS A 23 9.43 -0.66 14.18
CA CYS A 23 8.84 -1.80 13.51
C CYS A 23 9.34 -3.13 14.09
N SER A 24 8.54 -3.76 14.95
CA SER A 24 8.86 -5.06 15.56
C SER A 24 9.05 -6.20 14.55
N SER A 25 8.50 -6.06 13.33
CA SER A 25 8.65 -6.99 12.20
C SER A 25 10.00 -6.85 11.47
N CYS A 26 10.76 -5.79 11.74
CA CYS A 26 12.04 -5.52 11.10
C CYS A 26 13.22 -5.92 11.98
N THR A 27 14.22 -6.56 11.37
CA THR A 27 15.52 -6.83 12.01
C THR A 27 16.59 -5.82 11.65
N SER A 28 16.43 -5.15 10.50
CA SER A 28 17.27 -4.08 9.97
C SER A 28 16.45 -3.23 8.99
N SER A 29 16.92 -2.03 8.68
CA SER A 29 16.26 -1.15 7.69
C SER A 29 16.31 -1.74 6.27
N GLU A 30 17.35 -2.53 5.99
CA GLU A 30 17.69 -3.09 4.70
C GLU A 30 16.76 -4.24 4.32
N GLN A 31 16.11 -4.87 5.31
CA GLN A 31 15.17 -5.97 5.10
C GLN A 31 14.01 -5.57 4.18
N CYS A 32 13.54 -4.32 4.27
CA CYS A 32 12.54 -3.83 3.33
C CYS A 32 13.17 -3.18 2.10
N ILE A 33 14.21 -2.36 2.27
CA ILE A 33 14.86 -1.63 1.16
C ILE A 33 15.29 -2.58 0.04
N ALA A 34 15.82 -3.76 0.39
CA ALA A 34 16.26 -4.74 -0.60
C ALA A 34 15.12 -5.34 -1.44
N LEU A 35 13.87 -5.27 -0.96
CA LEU A 35 12.68 -5.80 -1.63
C LEU A 35 11.88 -4.72 -2.38
N LEU A 36 12.09 -3.44 -2.05
CA LEU A 36 11.30 -2.35 -2.61
C LEU A 36 11.64 -2.09 -4.08
N PRO A 37 10.65 -2.15 -4.98
CA PRO A 37 10.86 -1.72 -6.35
C PRO A 37 11.13 -0.21 -6.38
N ILE A 38 12.30 0.20 -6.89
CA ILE A 38 12.71 1.61 -6.94
C ILE A 38 11.81 2.43 -7.88
N THR A 39 11.35 1.79 -8.96
CA THR A 39 10.39 2.34 -9.91
C THR A 39 9.01 1.76 -9.67
N THR A 40 7.98 2.36 -10.28
CA THR A 40 6.64 1.76 -10.36
C THR A 40 6.76 0.31 -10.82
N PRO A 41 6.27 -0.67 -10.05
CA PRO A 41 6.34 -2.06 -10.48
C PRO A 41 5.45 -2.30 -11.71
N ILE A 42 5.78 -3.31 -12.52
CA ILE A 42 5.00 -3.67 -13.73
C ILE A 42 3.87 -4.68 -13.39
N SER A 43 4.00 -5.33 -12.23
CA SER A 43 3.06 -6.33 -11.71
C SER A 43 2.71 -6.03 -10.27
N ILE A 44 1.58 -6.58 -9.80
CA ILE A 44 1.23 -6.55 -8.37
C ILE A 44 2.37 -7.18 -7.58
N THR A 45 2.90 -6.44 -6.62
CA THR A 45 4.07 -6.85 -5.82
C THR A 45 3.64 -6.99 -4.37
N ASN A 46 3.93 -8.15 -3.77
CA ASN A 46 3.69 -8.39 -2.36
C ASN A 46 4.98 -8.16 -1.56
N LEU A 47 4.89 -7.34 -0.52
CA LEU A 47 5.96 -7.01 0.40
C LEU A 47 5.64 -7.56 1.79
N ASN A 48 6.68 -7.91 2.54
CA ASN A 48 6.54 -8.52 3.86
C ASN A 48 6.10 -7.52 4.94
N SER A 49 5.83 -8.04 6.14
CA SER A 49 5.41 -7.26 7.32
C SER A 49 6.40 -6.18 7.76
N CYS A 50 7.70 -6.34 7.51
CA CYS A 50 8.67 -5.27 7.76
C CYS A 50 8.42 -4.08 6.81
N CYS A 51 8.21 -4.35 5.52
CA CYS A 51 7.83 -3.31 4.57
C CYS A 51 6.48 -2.68 4.88
N SER A 52 5.48 -3.46 5.33
CA SER A 52 4.20 -2.88 5.70
C SER A 52 4.32 -1.87 6.81
N CYS A 53 5.05 -2.21 7.87
CA CYS A 53 5.26 -1.30 8.98
C CYS A 53 5.98 -0.02 8.51
N LEU A 54 7.11 -0.18 7.84
CA LEU A 54 7.90 0.96 7.36
C LEU A 54 7.14 1.84 6.37
N LEU A 55 6.39 1.25 5.43
CA LEU A 55 5.56 1.99 4.48
C LEU A 55 4.41 2.71 5.17
N ASN A 56 3.75 2.09 6.17
CA ASN A 56 2.71 2.74 6.96
C ASN A 56 3.25 4.00 7.65
N HIS A 57 4.41 3.91 8.32
CA HIS A 57 5.07 5.06 8.93
C HIS A 57 5.29 6.19 7.91
N ILE A 58 5.83 5.87 6.74
CA ILE A 58 6.10 6.89 5.71
C ILE A 58 4.80 7.47 5.13
N LEU A 59 3.85 6.62 4.72
CA LEU A 59 2.60 7.05 4.10
C LEU A 59 1.77 7.94 5.02
N ASP A 60 1.78 7.68 6.33
CA ASP A 60 1.05 8.49 7.32
C ASP A 60 1.67 9.87 7.56
N THR A 61 2.96 10.07 7.21
CA THR A 61 3.61 11.38 7.29
C THR A 61 3.35 12.27 6.08
N ILE A 62 2.89 11.68 4.96
CA ILE A 62 2.69 12.41 3.72
C ILE A 62 1.27 13.02 3.70
N PRO A 63 1.14 14.35 3.68
CA PRO A 63 -0.16 14.99 3.73
C PRO A 63 -0.94 14.77 2.43
N ASN A 64 -2.26 14.67 2.56
CA ASN A 64 -3.22 14.60 1.44
C ASN A 64 -3.09 13.34 0.55
N ILE A 65 -2.56 12.23 1.07
CA ILE A 65 -2.76 10.92 0.42
C ILE A 65 -4.18 10.45 0.73
N SER A 66 -4.96 10.19 -0.32
CA SER A 66 -6.29 9.59 -0.20
C SER A 66 -6.15 8.16 0.33
N ARG A 67 -6.86 7.86 1.43
CA ARG A 67 -6.84 6.55 2.07
C ARG A 67 -8.23 6.06 2.47
N MET A 68 -8.42 4.75 2.42
CA MET A 68 -9.62 4.05 2.87
C MET A 68 -9.22 2.97 3.89
N TYR A 69 -9.98 2.87 4.97
CA TYR A 69 -9.83 1.81 5.97
C TYR A 69 -10.84 0.71 5.68
N LEU A 70 -10.35 -0.52 5.55
CA LEU A 70 -11.13 -1.72 5.42
C LEU A 70 -10.99 -2.54 6.69
N GLN A 71 -12.11 -2.84 7.34
CA GLN A 71 -12.13 -3.75 8.48
C GLN A 71 -12.49 -5.14 7.98
N SER A 72 -11.66 -6.13 8.32
CA SER A 72 -11.98 -7.53 8.06
C SER A 72 -13.27 -7.92 8.80
N LYS A 73 -14.15 -8.67 8.13
CA LYS A 73 -15.37 -9.20 8.75
C LYS A 73 -15.09 -10.40 9.67
N THR A 74 -13.95 -11.06 9.48
CA THR A 74 -13.60 -12.33 10.14
C THR A 74 -12.42 -12.21 11.11
N SER A 75 -11.61 -11.16 11.00
CA SER A 75 -10.53 -10.83 11.93
C SER A 75 -10.69 -9.39 12.43
N ASN A 76 -10.08 -9.05 13.57
CA ASN A 76 -10.01 -7.65 14.04
C ASN A 76 -8.93 -6.84 13.32
N GLU A 77 -8.42 -7.35 12.19
CA GLU A 77 -7.38 -6.71 11.40
C GLU A 77 -7.99 -5.60 10.54
N TYR A 78 -7.22 -4.52 10.45
CA TYR A 78 -7.53 -3.41 9.56
C TYR A 78 -6.52 -3.42 8.42
N THR A 79 -7.05 -3.25 7.23
CA THR A 79 -6.28 -3.00 6.02
C THR A 79 -6.49 -1.55 5.62
N ILE A 80 -5.43 -0.86 5.21
CA ILE A 80 -5.49 0.49 4.72
C ILE A 80 -5.15 0.48 3.23
N ILE A 81 -5.96 1.12 2.41
CA ILE A 81 -5.69 1.32 0.99
C ILE A 81 -5.34 2.78 0.76
N TYR A 82 -4.17 3.04 0.18
CA TYR A 82 -3.68 4.37 -0.21
C TYR A 82 -3.68 4.49 -1.73
N VAL A 83 -4.09 5.65 -2.25
CA VAL A 83 -4.05 5.94 -3.70
C VAL A 83 -2.93 6.94 -3.99
N LEU A 84 -1.91 6.48 -4.72
CA LEU A 84 -0.82 7.30 -5.24
C LEU A 84 -1.08 7.67 -6.71
N GLY A 85 -0.16 8.42 -7.32
CA GLY A 85 -0.29 8.87 -8.71
C GLY A 85 -0.23 7.74 -9.74
N ASP A 86 0.50 6.67 -9.44
CA ASP A 86 0.88 5.60 -10.35
C ASP A 86 0.67 4.19 -9.77
N VAL A 87 0.37 4.07 -8.47
CA VAL A 87 0.05 2.81 -7.80
C VAL A 87 -1.08 3.00 -6.77
N ILE A 88 -1.72 1.90 -6.41
CA ILE A 88 -2.48 1.74 -5.16
C ILE A 88 -1.60 0.93 -4.21
N VAL A 89 -1.59 1.29 -2.92
CA VAL A 89 -0.89 0.54 -1.88
C VAL A 89 -1.91 0.03 -0.88
N GLU A 90 -2.09 -1.28 -0.80
CA GLU A 90 -2.86 -1.93 0.26
C GLU A 90 -1.90 -2.44 1.32
N THR A 91 -2.13 -2.14 2.58
CA THR A 91 -1.22 -2.48 3.67
C THR A 91 -2.01 -2.95 4.90
N SER A 92 -1.54 -4.06 5.47
CA SER A 92 -1.99 -4.64 6.73
C SER A 92 -0.78 -4.84 7.65
N GLU A 93 -0.99 -5.38 8.85
CA GLU A 93 0.11 -5.72 9.77
C GLU A 93 1.08 -6.76 9.15
N ASP A 94 0.57 -7.66 8.33
CA ASP A 94 1.32 -8.82 7.83
C ASP A 94 1.97 -8.59 6.46
N SER A 95 1.35 -7.78 5.60
CA SER A 95 1.79 -7.65 4.20
C SER A 95 1.34 -6.35 3.55
N THR A 96 2.04 -5.98 2.48
CA THR A 96 1.68 -4.84 1.64
C THR A 96 1.62 -5.25 0.19
N LEU A 97 0.53 -4.94 -0.49
CA LEU A 97 0.39 -5.07 -1.91
C LEU A 97 0.61 -3.71 -2.57
N VAL A 98 1.58 -3.65 -3.48
CA VAL A 98 1.77 -2.51 -4.38
C VAL A 98 1.16 -2.87 -5.72
N ILE A 99 0.08 -2.18 -6.08
CA ILE A 99 -0.74 -2.44 -7.26
C ILE A 99 -0.54 -1.31 -8.28
N PRO A 100 0.13 -1.55 -9.41
CA PRO A 100 0.20 -0.58 -10.49
C PRO A 100 -1.19 -0.15 -10.98
N VAL A 101 -1.37 1.13 -11.32
CA VAL A 101 -2.69 1.64 -11.74
C VAL A 101 -3.26 0.89 -12.95
N ASP A 102 -2.42 0.41 -13.86
CA ASP A 102 -2.82 -0.40 -15.02
C ASP A 102 -3.24 -1.85 -14.65
N LYS A 103 -3.05 -2.26 -13.39
CA LYS A 103 -3.41 -3.57 -12.84
C LYS A 103 -4.54 -3.53 -11.81
N VAL A 104 -5.20 -2.38 -11.63
CA VAL A 104 -6.29 -2.20 -10.65
C VAL A 104 -7.45 -3.18 -10.88
N HIS A 105 -7.77 -3.49 -12.14
CA HIS A 105 -8.81 -4.48 -12.43
C HIS A 105 -8.48 -5.87 -11.87
N GLU A 106 -7.23 -6.33 -12.01
CA GLU A 106 -6.78 -7.62 -11.50
C GLU A 106 -6.90 -7.66 -9.96
N PHE A 107 -6.49 -6.58 -9.30
CA PHE A 107 -6.67 -6.41 -7.86
C PHE A 107 -8.15 -6.49 -7.44
N LEU A 108 -9.04 -5.80 -8.16
CA LEU A 108 -10.46 -5.79 -7.83
C LEU A 108 -11.14 -7.14 -8.05
N GLU A 109 -10.71 -7.92 -9.05
CA GLU A 109 -11.21 -9.29 -9.23
C GLU A 109 -10.79 -10.19 -8.05
N ILE A 110 -9.53 -10.10 -7.59
CA ILE A 110 -9.07 -10.81 -6.38
C ILE A 110 -9.92 -10.40 -5.16
N LEU A 111 -10.17 -9.10 -4.98
CA LEU A 111 -10.96 -8.60 -3.86
C LEU A 111 -12.42 -9.05 -3.92
N LYS A 112 -13.02 -9.12 -5.13
CA LYS A 112 -14.39 -9.62 -5.32
C LYS A 112 -14.54 -11.10 -4.97
N GLU A 113 -13.52 -11.92 -5.25
CA GLU A 113 -13.51 -13.34 -4.88
C GLU A 113 -13.52 -13.54 -3.36
N LEU A 114 -12.96 -12.60 -2.60
CA LEU A 114 -12.88 -12.64 -1.14
C LEU A 114 -14.10 -11.99 -0.47
N ASP A 115 -14.45 -10.76 -0.86
CA ASP A 115 -15.60 -10.02 -0.33
C ASP A 115 -16.16 -9.05 -1.38
N SER A 116 -17.20 -9.49 -2.09
CA SER A 116 -17.88 -8.70 -3.14
C SER A 116 -18.45 -7.35 -2.67
N GLU A 117 -18.85 -7.22 -1.41
CA GLU A 117 -19.41 -5.98 -0.87
C GLU A 117 -18.30 -4.96 -0.61
N THR A 118 -17.21 -5.42 -0.01
CA THR A 118 -16.00 -4.61 0.19
C THR A 118 -15.44 -4.19 -1.16
N ALA A 119 -15.31 -5.11 -2.11
CA ALA A 119 -14.85 -4.80 -3.45
C ALA A 119 -15.70 -3.73 -4.14
N SER A 120 -17.03 -3.81 -4.04
CA SER A 120 -17.94 -2.80 -4.59
C SER A 120 -17.74 -1.42 -3.96
N SER A 121 -17.40 -1.38 -2.68
CA SER A 121 -17.11 -0.13 -1.96
C SER A 121 -15.76 0.47 -2.38
N VAL A 122 -14.74 -0.38 -2.56
CA VAL A 122 -13.44 0.04 -3.09
C VAL A 122 -13.57 0.58 -4.50
N VAL A 123 -14.31 -0.10 -5.41
CA VAL A 123 -14.54 0.39 -6.79
C VAL A 123 -15.10 1.81 -6.79
N LYS A 124 -16.22 2.03 -6.10
CA LYS A 124 -16.87 3.35 -6.04
C LYS A 124 -15.94 4.43 -5.49
N TRP A 125 -15.13 4.09 -4.49
CA TRP A 125 -14.19 5.03 -3.92
C TRP A 125 -13.07 5.38 -4.90
N LEU A 126 -12.47 4.39 -5.57
CA LEU A 126 -11.43 4.64 -6.56
C LEU A 126 -11.94 5.44 -7.77
N GLU A 127 -13.18 5.20 -8.22
CA GLU A 127 -13.84 6.02 -9.25
C GLU A 127 -13.97 7.49 -8.81
N ASN A 128 -14.35 7.75 -7.56
CA ASN A 128 -14.41 9.11 -7.00
C ASN A 128 -13.03 9.78 -6.91
N GLU A 129 -11.96 9.00 -6.72
CA GLU A 129 -10.57 9.47 -6.75
C GLU A 129 -10.05 9.73 -8.18
N GLY A 130 -10.89 9.50 -9.20
CA GLY A 130 -10.59 9.76 -10.61
C GLY A 130 -9.81 8.65 -11.30
N LEU A 131 -9.71 7.46 -10.70
CA LEU A 131 -9.20 6.28 -11.38
C LEU A 131 -10.30 5.74 -12.31
N ARG A 132 -9.99 5.60 -13.59
CA ARG A 132 -10.89 4.95 -14.55
C ARG A 132 -10.71 3.45 -14.43
N ILE A 133 -11.76 2.81 -13.92
CA ILE A 133 -11.91 1.37 -13.67
C ILE A 133 -13.15 0.91 -14.45
#